data_AF-A0A821UEY1-F1
#
_entry.id   AF-A0A821UEY1-F1
#
_cell.length_a   1.000
_cell.length_b   1.000
_cell.length_c   1.000
_cell.angle_alpha   90.00
_cell.angle_beta   90.00
_cell.angle_gamma   90.00
#
_symmetry.space_group_name_H-M   'P 1'
#
loop_
_entity.id
_entity.type
_entity.pdbx_description
1 polymer ?
#
loop_
_entity_poly.entity_id
_entity_poly.type
_entity_poly.pdbx_seq_one_letter_code
_entity_poly.pdbx_strand_id
1 'polypeptide(L)'
;MSHNLALLLASPGDVSESLKAGIQIVAKVRSNEEDQRKSARSLAGVLLDIRHMQNLLDKKCVEMYDAFYRHRFTKQEALQAISTFFARDPPSQVYMVYYSGHGERLTGNWVFTDGTISYDEIISMWCQSGKSENYGLWIISDSCFSGQWIQTAHHLNTSNCMFIRMLCSSEANKVSYDTSEGGDFTIKFTQGNHERLATPAVSCEIVSGRMQKSIMHSTIGNYVKQNWLQPTQVNSSNYAEPYRAQADLENDLYTSHPGLYSIRDMRQERVQQAYHLRRERAQQTYQQQHERSLEVYQNRNARMLEVQQNRNQRVQEAQQRSKHQYSSNHVQTKYH
;
A
#
# COMPACT_ATOMS: atom_id res chain seq x y z
N MET A 1 20.46 13.04 -1.23
CA MET A 1 19.48 11.95 -1.49
C MET A 1 18.11 12.58 -1.47
N SER A 2 17.23 12.27 -2.41
CA SER A 2 15.86 12.80 -2.45
C SER A 2 14.98 11.99 -1.49
N HIS A 3 14.56 12.60 -0.39
CA HIS A 3 13.91 11.91 0.74
C HIS A 3 12.37 11.92 0.66
N ASN A 4 11.76 11.30 -0.36
CA ASN A 4 10.28 11.29 -0.48
C ASN A 4 9.64 10.82 0.84
N LEU A 5 8.46 11.35 1.20
CA LEU A 5 7.77 11.02 2.44
C LEU A 5 6.48 10.26 2.14
N ALA A 6 6.24 9.13 2.81
CA ALA A 6 5.11 8.26 2.54
C ALA A 6 4.22 7.99 3.77
N LEU A 7 2.91 8.01 3.57
CA LEU A 7 1.87 7.59 4.51
C LEU A 7 1.12 6.40 3.93
N LEU A 8 1.01 5.32 4.71
CA LEU A 8 0.24 4.13 4.30
C LEU A 8 -1.03 4.01 5.15
N LEU A 9 -2.17 3.80 4.50
CA LEU A 9 -3.49 3.63 5.12
C LEU A 9 -4.11 2.30 4.69
N ALA A 10 -4.66 1.55 5.64
CA ALA A 10 -5.30 0.27 5.38
C ALA A 10 -6.60 0.09 6.19
N SER A 11 -7.70 -0.17 5.47
CA SER A 11 -9.05 -0.36 6.02
C SER A 11 -9.61 -1.73 5.55
N PRO A 12 -9.24 -2.85 6.23
CA PRO A 12 -9.60 -4.22 5.85
C PRO A 12 -11.07 -4.62 6.15
N GLY A 13 -11.88 -3.76 6.76
CA GLY A 13 -13.33 -3.96 6.82
C GLY A 13 -13.91 -4.38 8.17
N ASP A 14 -14.45 -3.39 8.85
CA ASP A 14 -15.80 -3.40 9.41
C ASP A 14 -16.58 -2.27 8.71
N VAL A 15 -17.11 -2.54 7.52
CA VAL A 15 -17.89 -1.55 6.76
C VAL A 15 -19.38 -1.66 7.06
N SER A 16 -19.74 -2.30 8.18
CA SER A 16 -21.14 -2.57 8.50
C SER A 16 -21.93 -1.27 8.73
N GLU A 17 -21.32 -0.26 9.33
CA GLU A 17 -21.93 1.06 9.52
C GLU A 17 -22.03 1.83 8.21
N SER A 18 -20.97 1.84 7.39
CA SER A 18 -21.01 2.38 6.02
C SER A 18 -22.12 1.74 5.16
N LEU A 19 -22.32 0.43 5.24
CA LEU A 19 -23.41 -0.27 4.54
C LEU A 19 -24.80 0.16 5.06
N LYS A 20 -24.95 0.35 6.38
CA LYS A 20 -26.19 0.89 6.98
C LYS A 20 -26.46 2.33 6.52
N ALA A 21 -25.41 3.11 6.27
CA ALA A 21 -25.50 4.46 5.73
C ALA A 21 -25.79 4.49 4.21
N GLY A 22 -25.94 3.34 3.56
CA GLY A 22 -26.28 3.24 2.14
C GLY A 22 -25.08 3.28 1.17
N ILE A 23 -23.85 3.25 1.68
CA ILE A 23 -22.64 3.20 0.84
C ILE A 23 -22.60 1.88 0.08
N GLN A 24 -22.47 1.96 -1.24
CA GLN A 24 -22.46 0.77 -2.10
C GLN A 24 -21.04 0.22 -2.26
N ILE A 25 -20.79 -0.95 -1.68
CA ILE A 25 -19.48 -1.60 -1.70
C ILE A 25 -19.57 -2.89 -2.52
N VAL A 26 -18.59 -3.10 -3.39
CA VAL A 26 -18.38 -4.37 -4.09
C VAL A 26 -16.95 -4.82 -3.83
N ALA A 27 -16.77 -6.03 -3.34
CA ALA A 27 -15.45 -6.64 -3.17
C ALA A 27 -15.37 -7.93 -3.98
N LYS A 28 -14.26 -8.12 -4.71
CA LYS A 28 -13.93 -9.40 -5.32
C LYS A 28 -12.76 -10.03 -4.59
N VAL A 29 -13.05 -11.07 -3.84
CA VAL A 29 -12.05 -11.96 -3.28
C VAL A 29 -11.88 -13.13 -4.23
N ARG A 30 -10.64 -13.41 -4.64
CA ARG A 30 -10.33 -14.58 -5.49
C ARG A 30 -10.43 -15.86 -4.66
N SER A 31 -11.66 -16.30 -4.40
CA SER A 31 -12.00 -17.59 -3.81
C SER A 31 -12.77 -18.43 -4.82
N ASN A 32 -12.78 -19.75 -4.67
CA ASN A 32 -13.50 -20.67 -5.55
C ASN A 32 -14.94 -20.17 -5.82
N GLU A 33 -15.40 -20.29 -7.05
CA GLU A 33 -16.44 -19.47 -7.71
C GLU A 33 -17.81 -19.36 -7.00
N GLU A 34 -18.12 -20.21 -6.01
CA GLU A 34 -19.40 -20.19 -5.30
C GLU A 34 -19.56 -19.04 -4.29
N ASP A 35 -18.48 -18.36 -3.90
CA ASP A 35 -18.50 -17.47 -2.72
C ASP A 35 -18.55 -15.96 -3.05
N GLN A 36 -18.79 -15.62 -4.32
CA GLN A 36 -18.61 -14.27 -4.91
C GLN A 36 -19.66 -13.21 -4.52
N ARG A 37 -20.65 -13.50 -3.67
CA ARG A 37 -21.83 -12.61 -3.47
C ARG A 37 -21.96 -11.92 -2.10
N LYS A 38 -20.97 -12.00 -1.20
CA LYS A 38 -21.07 -11.30 0.09
C LYS A 38 -20.38 -9.93 0.04
N SER A 39 -21.18 -8.87 -0.14
CA SER A 39 -20.79 -7.45 -0.29
C SER A 39 -20.20 -6.77 0.97
N ALA A 40 -19.66 -7.53 1.92
CA ALA A 40 -19.24 -7.00 3.22
C ALA A 40 -18.10 -7.80 3.88
N ARG A 41 -17.38 -8.63 3.12
CA ARG A 41 -16.30 -9.45 3.69
C ARG A 41 -15.09 -8.59 4.01
N SER A 42 -14.46 -8.89 5.14
CA SER A 42 -13.15 -8.36 5.45
C SER A 42 -12.15 -8.77 4.37
N LEU A 43 -11.32 -7.82 3.95
CA LEU A 43 -10.26 -7.98 2.95
C LEU A 43 -9.00 -8.49 3.66
N ALA A 44 -8.73 -9.78 3.52
CA ALA A 44 -7.65 -10.45 4.24
C ALA A 44 -6.25 -10.03 3.72
N GLY A 45 -6.14 -9.61 2.46
CA GLY A 45 -4.86 -9.23 1.85
C GLY A 45 -4.37 -7.84 2.23
N VAL A 46 -5.22 -6.96 2.76
CA VAL A 46 -4.88 -5.55 3.04
C VAL A 46 -3.70 -5.39 4.01
N LEU A 47 -3.53 -6.29 5.00
CA LEU A 47 -2.36 -6.24 5.88
C LEU A 47 -1.07 -6.54 5.11
N LEU A 48 -1.12 -7.49 4.17
CA LEU A 48 0.03 -7.86 3.35
C LEU A 48 0.37 -6.75 2.36
N ASP A 49 -0.61 -6.02 1.85
CA ASP A 49 -0.39 -4.85 1.01
C ASP A 49 0.47 -3.79 1.69
N ILE A 50 0.16 -3.47 2.96
CA ILE A 50 0.97 -2.54 3.76
C ILE A 50 2.40 -3.05 3.87
N ARG A 51 2.61 -4.33 4.16
CA ARG A 51 3.96 -4.92 4.26
C ARG A 51 4.71 -4.87 2.94
N HIS A 52 4.04 -5.16 1.82
CA HIS A 52 4.65 -5.09 0.49
C HIS A 52 5.07 -3.65 0.16
N MET A 53 4.22 -2.67 0.47
CA MET A 53 4.54 -1.25 0.29
C MET A 53 5.68 -0.80 1.20
N GLN A 54 5.68 -1.17 2.48
CA GLN A 54 6.79 -0.90 3.40
C GLN A 54 8.12 -1.43 2.86
N ASN A 55 8.13 -2.70 2.44
CA ASN A 55 9.32 -3.32 1.85
C ASN A 55 9.79 -2.59 0.58
N LEU A 56 8.86 -2.12 -0.27
CA LEU A 56 9.21 -1.32 -1.44
C LEU A 56 9.83 0.02 -1.04
N LEU A 57 9.21 0.74 -0.10
CA LEU A 57 9.68 2.05 0.36
C LEU A 57 11.08 1.95 0.97
N ASP A 58 11.32 0.95 1.82
CA ASP A 58 12.63 0.67 2.42
C ASP A 58 13.69 0.40 1.35
N LYS A 59 13.38 -0.48 0.37
CA LYS A 59 14.27 -0.76 -0.76
C LYS A 59 14.58 0.47 -1.61
N LYS A 60 13.68 1.45 -1.63
CA LYS A 60 13.81 2.70 -2.39
C LYS A 60 14.31 3.86 -1.54
N CYS A 61 14.66 3.62 -0.27
CA CYS A 61 15.08 4.64 0.68
C CYS A 61 14.07 5.82 0.78
N VAL A 62 12.78 5.52 0.65
CA VAL A 62 11.70 6.47 0.86
C VAL A 62 11.42 6.54 2.36
N GLU A 63 11.38 7.74 2.92
CA GLU A 63 11.05 7.92 4.33
C GLU A 63 9.57 7.60 4.54
N MET A 64 9.29 6.65 5.42
CA MET A 64 7.93 6.37 5.84
C MET A 64 7.61 7.24 7.05
N TYR A 65 6.57 8.07 6.91
CA TYR A 65 6.02 8.82 8.04
C TYR A 65 5.34 7.86 9.01
N ASP A 66 4.36 7.09 8.54
CA ASP A 66 3.64 6.10 9.34
C ASP A 66 2.87 5.12 8.44
N ALA A 67 2.39 4.03 9.05
CA ALA A 67 1.54 3.03 8.42
C ALA A 67 0.38 2.62 9.36
N PHE A 68 -0.84 2.99 8.98
CA PHE A 68 -2.04 2.71 9.75
C PHE A 68 -2.79 1.50 9.18
N TYR A 69 -2.85 0.42 9.96
CA TYR A 69 -3.74 -0.71 9.73
C TYR A 69 -4.72 -0.80 10.90
N ARG A 70 -6.01 -0.66 10.62
CA ARG A 70 -7.08 -0.65 11.62
C ARG A 70 -8.30 -1.40 11.11
N HIS A 71 -8.72 -2.44 11.82
CA HIS A 71 -9.92 -3.19 11.45
C HIS A 71 -11.17 -2.31 11.46
N ARG A 72 -11.29 -1.45 12.48
CA ARG A 72 -12.22 -0.34 12.57
C ARG A 72 -11.47 0.95 12.39
N PHE A 73 -11.24 1.33 11.14
CA PHE A 73 -10.64 2.62 10.81
C PHE A 73 -11.75 3.61 10.52
N THR A 74 -11.91 4.67 11.31
CA THR A 74 -12.90 5.72 11.05
C THR A 74 -12.38 6.72 10.02
N LYS A 75 -13.31 7.39 9.34
CA LYS A 75 -13.05 8.51 8.44
C LYS A 75 -12.30 9.62 9.17
N GLN A 76 -12.72 9.95 10.39
CA GLN A 76 -12.09 11.01 11.17
C GLN A 76 -10.62 10.72 11.49
N GLU A 77 -10.31 9.50 11.96
CA GLU A 77 -8.93 9.10 12.24
C GLU A 77 -8.06 9.16 10.97
N ALA A 78 -8.59 8.70 9.84
CA ALA A 78 -7.88 8.73 8.57
C ALA A 78 -7.62 10.16 8.08
N LEU A 79 -8.62 11.05 8.12
CA LEU A 79 -8.45 12.47 7.78
C LEU A 79 -7.43 13.15 8.70
N GLN A 80 -7.45 12.84 10.00
CA GLN A 80 -6.47 13.37 10.96
C GLN A 80 -5.05 12.90 10.63
N ALA A 81 -4.87 11.62 10.29
CA ALA A 81 -3.57 11.08 9.87
C ALA A 81 -3.04 11.78 8.62
N ILE A 82 -3.89 11.98 7.60
CA ILE A 82 -3.50 12.65 6.35
C ILE A 82 -3.20 14.14 6.59
N SER A 83 -4.01 14.81 7.40
CA SER A 83 -3.80 16.23 7.75
C SER A 83 -2.46 16.42 8.48
N THR A 84 -2.17 15.57 9.48
CA THR A 84 -0.90 15.61 10.23
C THR A 84 0.29 15.29 9.32
N PHE A 85 0.12 14.36 8.39
CA PHE A 85 1.12 14.04 7.38
C PHE A 85 1.40 15.22 6.46
N PHE A 86 0.38 15.89 5.92
CA PHE A 86 0.57 17.09 5.08
C PHE A 86 1.17 18.27 5.86
N ALA A 87 0.94 18.37 7.17
CA ALA A 87 1.55 19.40 8.00
C ALA A 87 3.08 19.23 8.19
N ARG A 88 3.65 18.04 7.96
CA ARG A 88 5.10 17.78 8.12
C ARG A 88 5.92 18.39 7.01
N ASP A 89 6.99 19.12 7.30
CA ASP A 89 7.94 19.57 6.28
C ASP A 89 8.98 18.47 6.01
N PRO A 90 8.90 17.78 4.86
CA PRO A 90 9.87 16.76 4.53
C PRO A 90 11.09 17.44 3.94
N PRO A 91 12.27 16.80 4.06
CA PRO A 91 13.44 17.21 3.31
C PRO A 91 13.31 16.98 1.78
N SER A 92 12.13 16.64 1.25
CA SER A 92 11.91 16.29 -0.16
C SER A 92 10.68 16.93 -0.77
N GLN A 93 10.62 16.86 -2.10
CA GLN A 93 9.59 17.49 -2.91
C GLN A 93 8.31 16.66 -3.07
N VAL A 94 8.21 15.43 -2.55
CA VAL A 94 7.05 14.55 -2.86
C VAL A 94 6.47 13.87 -1.62
N TYR A 95 5.15 14.04 -1.48
CA TYR A 95 4.31 13.31 -0.54
C TYR A 95 3.66 12.14 -1.25
N MET A 96 3.67 10.97 -0.62
CA MET A 96 2.98 9.78 -1.10
C MET A 96 1.93 9.34 -0.10
N VAL A 97 0.68 9.27 -0.52
CA VAL A 97 -0.40 8.64 0.23
C VAL A 97 -0.76 7.34 -0.48
N TYR A 98 -0.67 6.24 0.23
CA TYR A 98 -1.11 4.93 -0.21
C TYR A 98 -2.34 4.50 0.58
N TYR A 99 -3.35 3.97 -0.09
CA TYR A 99 -4.53 3.38 0.54
C TYR A 99 -4.78 1.98 0.00
N SER A 100 -5.03 1.01 0.89
CA SER A 100 -5.59 -0.30 0.55
C SER A 100 -6.87 -0.57 1.34
N GLY A 101 -7.94 -0.95 0.64
CA GLY A 101 -9.23 -1.21 1.26
C GLY A 101 -10.40 -1.22 0.29
N HIS A 102 -11.59 -1.01 0.83
CA HIS A 102 -12.81 -0.94 0.03
C HIS A 102 -12.93 0.40 -0.71
N GLY A 103 -13.50 0.36 -1.90
CA GLY A 103 -13.89 1.54 -2.66
C GLY A 103 -15.39 1.57 -2.92
N GLU A 104 -15.98 2.75 -2.84
CA GLU A 104 -17.40 2.97 -3.08
C GLU A 104 -17.71 2.96 -4.58
N ARG A 105 -18.79 2.26 -4.95
CA ARG A 105 -19.26 2.19 -6.34
C ARG A 105 -19.66 3.59 -6.84
N LEU A 106 -19.37 3.87 -8.11
CA LEU A 106 -19.68 5.13 -8.81
C LEU A 106 -18.86 6.36 -8.38
N THR A 107 -18.29 6.37 -7.18
CA THR A 107 -17.48 7.50 -6.67
C THR A 107 -15.99 7.15 -6.57
N GLY A 108 -15.66 5.86 -6.36
CA GLY A 108 -14.30 5.42 -6.08
C GLY A 108 -13.78 5.87 -4.71
N ASN A 109 -14.65 6.43 -3.87
CA ASN A 109 -14.25 6.95 -2.56
C ASN A 109 -13.69 5.84 -1.67
N TRP A 110 -12.69 6.17 -0.86
CA TRP A 110 -12.11 5.25 0.10
C TRP A 110 -13.09 5.02 1.23
N VAL A 111 -13.40 3.76 1.50
CA VAL A 111 -14.40 3.41 2.50
C VAL A 111 -13.74 3.13 3.86
N PHE A 112 -14.29 3.78 4.86
CA PHE A 112 -13.95 3.62 6.26
C PHE A 112 -15.16 3.07 7.02
N THR A 113 -15.02 2.89 8.33
CA THR A 113 -16.04 2.25 9.17
C THR A 113 -17.35 3.05 9.14
N ASP A 114 -17.24 4.36 9.33
CA ASP A 114 -18.32 5.34 9.56
C ASP A 114 -18.56 6.30 8.37
N GLY A 115 -17.93 6.06 7.22
CA GLY A 115 -18.13 6.88 6.04
C GLY A 115 -17.08 6.69 4.95
N THR A 116 -17.01 7.66 4.03
CA THR A 116 -16.09 7.66 2.90
C THR A 116 -15.22 8.90 2.87
N ILE A 117 -13.99 8.76 2.37
CA ILE A 117 -13.14 9.90 1.99
C ILE A 117 -13.13 10.02 0.47
N SER A 118 -13.51 11.19 -0.02
CA SER A 118 -13.53 11.54 -1.43
C SER A 118 -12.20 12.11 -1.92
N TYR A 119 -12.03 12.11 -3.25
CA TYR A 119 -10.91 12.79 -3.91
C TYR A 119 -10.84 14.28 -3.51
N ASP A 120 -11.98 14.96 -3.54
CA ASP A 120 -12.08 16.40 -3.27
C ASP A 120 -11.64 16.74 -1.84
N GLU A 121 -11.95 15.89 -0.86
CA GLU A 121 -11.48 16.06 0.52
C GLU A 121 -9.96 15.98 0.62
N ILE A 122 -9.33 15.00 -0.02
CA ILE A 122 -7.87 14.85 -0.03
C ILE A 122 -7.20 16.04 -0.72
N ILE A 123 -7.69 16.44 -1.89
CA ILE A 123 -7.10 17.54 -2.65
C ILE A 123 -7.32 18.88 -1.96
N SER A 124 -8.49 19.12 -1.38
CA SER A 124 -8.75 20.33 -0.60
C SER A 124 -7.79 20.44 0.57
N MET A 125 -7.57 19.35 1.31
CA MET A 125 -6.58 19.30 2.39
C MET A 125 -5.15 19.55 1.88
N TRP A 126 -4.80 18.99 0.72
CA TRP A 126 -3.49 19.19 0.11
C TRP A 126 -3.26 20.65 -0.27
N CYS A 127 -4.21 21.28 -0.95
CA CYS A 127 -4.14 22.70 -1.33
C CYS A 127 -4.11 23.62 -0.10
N GLN A 128 -4.91 23.31 0.93
CA GLN A 128 -4.98 24.09 2.17
C GLN A 128 -3.74 23.95 3.05
N SER A 129 -2.89 22.93 2.83
CA SER A 129 -1.66 22.74 3.59
C SER A 129 -0.60 23.83 3.35
N GLY A 130 -0.76 24.64 2.29
CA GLY A 130 0.24 25.62 1.83
C GLY A 130 1.43 25.00 1.09
N LYS A 131 1.40 23.68 0.84
CA LYS A 131 2.52 22.93 0.24
C LYS A 131 2.30 22.57 -1.21
N SER A 132 1.07 22.63 -1.69
CA SER A 132 0.72 22.18 -3.03
C SER A 132 1.52 22.88 -4.13
N GLU A 133 1.95 24.12 -3.91
CA GLU A 133 2.71 24.91 -4.90
C GLU A 133 4.18 24.47 -5.04
N ASN A 134 4.76 23.94 -3.97
CA ASN A 134 6.20 23.63 -3.90
C ASN A 134 6.50 22.13 -3.85
N TYR A 135 5.49 21.31 -3.58
CA TYR A 135 5.61 19.88 -3.40
C TYR A 135 4.61 19.16 -4.32
N GLY A 136 4.97 17.95 -4.74
CA GLY A 136 4.11 17.06 -5.48
C GLY A 136 3.37 16.08 -4.55
N LEU A 137 2.18 15.67 -4.98
CA LEU A 137 1.38 14.66 -4.28
C LEU A 137 1.23 13.41 -5.14
N TRP A 138 1.55 12.25 -4.59
CA TRP A 138 1.30 10.94 -5.17
C TRP A 138 0.21 10.25 -4.37
N ILE A 139 -0.86 9.83 -5.06
CA ILE A 139 -1.95 9.07 -4.48
C ILE A 139 -1.96 7.70 -5.14
N ILE A 140 -1.78 6.65 -4.36
CA ILE A 140 -1.83 5.27 -4.83
C ILE A 140 -3.00 4.60 -4.12
N SER A 141 -4.01 4.23 -4.88
CA SER A 141 -5.24 3.63 -4.35
C SER A 141 -5.39 2.20 -4.82
N ASP A 142 -5.12 1.26 -3.92
CA ASP A 142 -5.53 -0.13 -4.09
C ASP A 142 -6.96 -0.35 -3.55
N SER A 143 -7.94 0.11 -4.32
CA SER A 143 -9.36 -0.04 -3.99
C SER A 143 -10.23 -0.13 -5.23
N CYS A 144 -11.43 -0.71 -5.06
CA CYS A 144 -12.40 -0.86 -6.14
C CYS A 144 -12.88 0.51 -6.65
N PHE A 145 -13.13 0.63 -7.96
CA PHE A 145 -13.62 1.84 -8.60
C PHE A 145 -12.71 3.07 -8.44
N SER A 146 -11.48 2.90 -7.94
CA SER A 146 -10.54 3.99 -7.65
C SER A 146 -10.22 4.85 -8.87
N GLY A 147 -10.32 4.30 -10.08
CA GLY A 147 -10.20 5.06 -11.32
C GLY A 147 -11.25 6.15 -11.53
N GLN A 148 -12.32 6.19 -10.72
CA GLN A 148 -13.27 7.29 -10.71
C GLN A 148 -12.62 8.60 -10.24
N TRP A 149 -11.64 8.54 -9.32
CA TRP A 149 -10.91 9.74 -8.88
C TRP A 149 -10.18 10.42 -10.04
N ILE A 150 -9.67 9.64 -11.00
CA ILE A 150 -9.09 10.19 -12.23
C ILE A 150 -10.14 10.93 -13.06
N GLN A 151 -11.37 10.42 -13.12
CA GLN A 151 -12.46 11.14 -13.81
C GLN A 151 -12.81 12.43 -13.09
N THR A 152 -12.93 12.39 -11.76
CA THR A 152 -13.22 13.59 -10.94
C THR A 152 -12.13 14.65 -11.11
N ALA A 153 -10.87 14.25 -11.16
CA ALA A 153 -9.74 15.16 -11.30
C ALA A 153 -9.73 15.98 -12.61
N HIS A 154 -10.38 15.49 -13.67
CA HIS A 154 -10.55 16.28 -14.90
C HIS A 154 -11.38 17.56 -14.68
N HIS A 155 -12.19 17.60 -13.63
CA HIS A 155 -13.13 18.69 -13.38
C HIS A 155 -12.64 19.66 -12.29
N LEU A 156 -11.53 19.37 -11.61
CA LEU A 156 -11.02 20.23 -10.55
C LEU A 156 -9.93 21.19 -11.02
N ASN A 157 -10.02 22.42 -10.53
CA ASN A 157 -8.97 23.41 -10.71
C ASN A 157 -7.80 23.10 -9.76
N THR A 158 -6.70 22.62 -10.34
CA THR A 158 -5.45 22.27 -9.66
C THR A 158 -4.30 23.17 -10.10
N SER A 159 -4.60 24.40 -10.55
CA SER A 159 -3.61 25.37 -11.06
C SER A 159 -2.50 25.68 -10.07
N ASN A 160 -2.79 25.59 -8.76
CA ASN A 160 -1.85 25.89 -7.67
C ASN A 160 -1.18 24.63 -7.11
N CYS A 161 -1.22 23.52 -7.85
CA CYS A 161 -0.48 22.31 -7.53
C CYS A 161 0.72 22.19 -8.46
N MET A 162 1.91 21.95 -7.91
CA MET A 162 3.13 21.63 -8.65
C MET A 162 2.85 20.44 -9.56
N PHE A 163 2.49 19.31 -8.96
CA PHE A 163 1.86 18.20 -9.66
C PHE A 163 1.07 17.29 -8.71
N ILE A 164 0.08 16.60 -9.26
CA ILE A 164 -0.63 15.48 -8.61
C ILE A 164 -0.52 14.26 -9.50
N ARG A 165 -0.04 13.16 -8.95
CA ARG A 165 0.02 11.87 -9.63
C ARG A 165 -0.88 10.87 -8.94
N MET A 166 -1.71 10.17 -9.70
CA MET A 166 -2.61 9.14 -9.21
C MET A 166 -2.33 7.81 -9.89
N LEU A 167 -2.26 6.75 -9.09
CA LEU A 167 -2.24 5.36 -9.55
C LEU A 167 -3.41 4.64 -8.88
N CYS A 168 -4.33 4.11 -9.68
CA CYS A 168 -5.53 3.45 -9.19
C CYS A 168 -5.53 1.99 -9.66
N SER A 169 -5.83 1.07 -8.74
CA SER A 169 -5.78 -0.38 -9.03
C SER A 169 -6.91 -0.89 -9.92
N SER A 170 -7.91 -0.06 -10.21
CA SER A 170 -9.00 -0.38 -11.13
C SER A 170 -9.48 0.84 -11.91
N GLU A 171 -10.11 0.60 -13.05
CA GLU A 171 -10.90 1.60 -13.77
C GLU A 171 -12.16 1.99 -12.98
N ALA A 172 -12.76 3.14 -13.32
CA ALA A 172 -13.92 3.73 -12.64
C ALA A 172 -15.13 2.79 -12.44
N ASN A 173 -15.34 1.84 -13.35
CA ASN A 173 -16.45 0.88 -13.31
C ASN A 173 -15.99 -0.56 -13.03
N LYS A 174 -14.75 -0.75 -12.58
CA LYS A 174 -14.15 -2.05 -12.29
C LYS A 174 -13.82 -2.17 -10.81
N VAL A 175 -13.67 -3.41 -10.38
CA VAL A 175 -13.33 -3.77 -9.01
C VAL A 175 -11.89 -4.26 -8.97
N SER A 176 -11.20 -3.96 -7.90
CA SER A 176 -9.85 -4.47 -7.62
C SER A 176 -9.95 -5.85 -6.96
N TYR A 177 -8.89 -6.64 -7.08
CA TYR A 177 -8.87 -8.04 -6.65
C TYR A 177 -8.03 -8.20 -5.39
N ASP A 178 -8.65 -8.69 -4.32
CA ASP A 178 -7.97 -9.09 -3.09
C ASP A 178 -7.68 -10.60 -3.11
N THR A 179 -6.52 -10.98 -2.58
CA THR A 179 -6.08 -12.37 -2.45
C THR A 179 -5.52 -12.61 -1.04
N SER A 180 -5.30 -13.87 -0.69
CA SER A 180 -4.64 -14.22 0.58
C SER A 180 -3.19 -13.73 0.69
N GLU A 181 -2.59 -13.24 -0.40
CA GLU A 181 -1.21 -12.74 -0.45
C GLU A 181 -1.14 -11.20 -0.52
N GLY A 182 -2.28 -10.51 -0.57
CA GLY A 182 -2.41 -9.09 -0.87
C GLY A 182 -3.32 -8.82 -2.07
N GLY A 183 -3.58 -7.55 -2.34
CA GLY A 183 -4.17 -7.06 -3.58
C GLY A 183 -3.30 -7.40 -4.79
N ASP A 184 -3.93 -7.91 -5.85
CA ASP A 184 -3.24 -8.28 -7.09
C ASP A 184 -2.43 -7.11 -7.67
N PHE A 185 -2.95 -5.88 -7.51
CA PHE A 185 -2.26 -4.65 -7.89
C PHE A 185 -1.02 -4.45 -7.04
N THR A 186 -1.14 -4.40 -5.71
CA THR A 186 -0.03 -4.07 -4.82
C THR A 186 1.11 -5.08 -4.92
N ILE A 187 0.80 -6.37 -5.03
CA ILE A 187 1.81 -7.43 -5.25
C ILE A 187 2.61 -7.13 -6.52
N LYS A 188 1.94 -6.95 -7.67
CA LYS A 188 2.61 -6.73 -8.95
C LYS A 188 3.33 -5.39 -9.02
N PHE A 189 2.75 -4.38 -8.40
CA PHE A 189 3.30 -3.04 -8.24
C PHE A 189 4.61 -3.05 -7.46
N THR A 190 4.64 -3.69 -6.30
CA THR A 190 5.84 -3.71 -5.44
C THR A 190 6.93 -4.65 -5.94
N GLN A 191 6.57 -5.71 -6.65
CA GLN A 191 7.53 -6.64 -7.26
C GLN A 191 8.11 -6.13 -8.58
N GLY A 192 7.53 -5.09 -9.18
CA GLY A 192 7.90 -4.64 -10.53
C GLY A 192 7.66 -5.74 -11.58
N ASN A 193 6.71 -6.63 -11.32
CA ASN A 193 6.44 -7.79 -12.18
C ASN A 193 5.78 -7.32 -13.48
N HIS A 194 6.16 -7.95 -14.58
CA HIS A 194 5.56 -7.73 -15.90
C HIS A 194 4.30 -8.59 -16.11
N GLU A 195 3.79 -9.26 -15.08
CA GLU A 195 2.52 -9.97 -15.20
C GLU A 195 1.34 -9.03 -15.44
N ARG A 196 0.35 -9.56 -16.17
CA ARG A 196 -0.90 -8.86 -16.44
C ARG A 196 -1.72 -8.79 -15.15
N LEU A 197 -2.21 -7.60 -14.81
CA LEU A 197 -3.14 -7.43 -13.69
C LEU A 197 -4.46 -8.16 -13.96
N ALA A 198 -5.10 -8.65 -12.90
CA ALA A 198 -6.46 -9.19 -12.98
C ALA A 198 -7.47 -8.13 -13.44
N THR A 199 -7.23 -6.86 -13.09
CA THR A 199 -7.98 -5.69 -13.57
C THR A 199 -6.99 -4.62 -14.06
N PRO A 200 -7.23 -3.97 -15.21
CA PRO A 200 -6.38 -2.87 -15.65
C PRO A 200 -6.30 -1.77 -14.59
N ALA A 201 -5.07 -1.38 -14.25
CA ALA A 201 -4.80 -0.19 -13.47
C ALA A 201 -4.81 1.04 -14.38
N VAL A 202 -5.13 2.19 -13.81
CA VAL A 202 -5.12 3.47 -14.52
C VAL A 202 -4.25 4.46 -13.78
N SER A 203 -3.60 5.35 -14.51
CA SER A 203 -2.87 6.46 -13.92
C SER A 203 -3.17 7.79 -14.58
N CYS A 204 -2.90 8.82 -13.82
CA CYS A 204 -2.99 10.19 -14.24
C CYS A 204 -1.87 10.99 -13.61
N GLU A 205 -1.35 11.96 -14.36
CA GLU A 205 -0.49 13.01 -13.86
C GLU A 205 -1.07 14.37 -14.26
N ILE A 206 -1.14 15.26 -13.28
CA ILE A 206 -1.64 16.62 -13.43
C ILE A 206 -0.48 17.54 -13.12
N VAL A 207 -0.06 18.36 -14.06
CA VAL A 207 1.04 19.33 -13.89
C VAL A 207 0.51 20.70 -14.28
N SER A 208 0.51 21.65 -13.35
CA SER A 208 0.04 23.03 -13.60
C SER A 208 -1.35 23.08 -14.27
N GLY A 209 -2.29 22.27 -13.79
CA GLY A 209 -3.65 22.16 -14.35
C GLY A 209 -3.77 21.44 -15.70
N ARG A 210 -2.66 20.99 -16.31
CA ARG A 210 -2.69 20.14 -17.51
C ARG A 210 -2.66 18.67 -17.11
N MET A 211 -3.63 17.91 -17.61
CA MET A 211 -3.80 16.51 -17.26
C MET A 211 -3.30 15.58 -18.37
N GLN A 212 -2.46 14.61 -18.01
CA GLN A 212 -2.02 13.51 -18.86
C GLN A 212 -2.55 12.20 -18.28
N LYS A 213 -3.41 11.52 -19.04
CA LYS A 213 -4.00 10.24 -18.64
C LYS A 213 -3.32 9.09 -19.38
N SER A 214 -3.05 8.02 -18.65
CA SER A 214 -2.53 6.77 -19.23
C SER A 214 -3.31 5.58 -18.70
N ILE A 215 -3.67 4.65 -19.58
CA ILE A 215 -4.27 3.38 -19.18
C ILE A 215 -3.19 2.32 -19.21
N MET A 216 -2.94 1.65 -18.07
CA MET A 216 -1.94 0.60 -17.98
C MET A 216 -2.55 -0.75 -18.36
N HIS A 217 -2.76 -0.96 -19.67
CA HIS A 217 -3.33 -2.20 -20.20
C HIS A 217 -2.36 -3.41 -20.15
N SER A 218 -1.05 -3.16 -20.12
CA SER A 218 -0.02 -4.19 -20.20
C SER A 218 1.15 -3.90 -19.27
N THR A 219 1.15 -4.61 -18.13
CA THR A 219 2.29 -4.80 -17.22
C THR A 219 2.71 -3.56 -16.42
N ILE A 220 2.44 -3.57 -15.11
CA ILE A 220 2.81 -2.48 -14.18
C ILE A 220 4.34 -2.31 -14.06
N GLY A 221 5.10 -3.39 -14.25
CA GLY A 221 6.56 -3.38 -14.14
C GLY A 221 7.27 -2.32 -15.00
N ASN A 222 6.74 -2.02 -16.20
CA ASN A 222 7.31 -0.96 -17.04
C ASN A 222 7.06 0.44 -16.47
N TYR A 223 5.87 0.69 -15.93
CA TYR A 223 5.53 1.97 -15.31
C TYR A 223 6.39 2.23 -14.08
N VAL A 224 6.57 1.20 -13.23
CA VAL A 224 7.42 1.30 -12.02
C VAL A 224 8.88 1.54 -12.40
N LYS A 225 9.42 0.85 -13.40
CA LYS A 225 10.82 1.06 -13.82
C LYS A 225 11.07 2.44 -14.40
N GLN A 226 10.13 2.99 -15.17
CA GLN A 226 10.33 4.24 -15.92
C GLN A 226 9.95 5.49 -15.14
N ASN A 227 8.89 5.44 -14.33
CA ASN A 227 8.26 6.63 -13.76
C ASN A 227 8.37 6.73 -12.23
N TRP A 228 8.89 5.69 -11.55
CA TRP A 228 8.98 5.66 -10.09
C TRP A 228 10.17 6.48 -9.59
N LEU A 229 9.86 7.57 -8.87
CA LEU A 229 10.79 8.47 -8.18
C LEU A 229 11.91 9.09 -9.01
N GLN A 230 11.87 8.96 -10.34
CA GLN A 230 12.57 9.91 -11.20
C GLN A 230 11.90 11.26 -10.93
N PRO A 231 12.62 12.28 -10.44
CA PRO A 231 12.08 13.63 -10.45
C PRO A 231 11.60 13.88 -11.87
N THR A 232 10.33 14.24 -12.06
CA THR A 232 9.96 14.89 -13.31
C THR A 232 10.99 16.00 -13.49
N GLN A 233 11.67 16.04 -14.64
CA GLN A 233 12.57 17.15 -14.95
C GLN A 233 11.70 18.40 -15.14
N VAL A 234 11.20 18.93 -14.02
CA VAL A 234 10.60 20.24 -13.95
C VAL A 234 11.76 21.19 -14.12
N ASN A 235 11.75 21.93 -15.22
CA ASN A 235 12.79 22.90 -15.56
C ASN A 235 13.02 23.83 -14.36
N SER A 236 14.10 23.58 -13.60
CA SER A 236 14.39 24.25 -12.33
C SER A 236 14.79 25.73 -12.52
N SER A 237 14.96 26.17 -13.78
CA SER A 237 15.34 27.54 -14.13
C SER A 237 14.33 28.60 -13.70
N ASN A 238 13.07 28.22 -13.42
CA ASN A 238 12.00 29.19 -13.15
C ASN A 238 11.69 29.39 -11.65
N TYR A 239 12.33 28.66 -10.73
CA TYR A 239 11.94 28.66 -9.31
C TYR A 239 13.13 28.82 -8.32
N ALA A 240 14.34 29.11 -8.81
CA ALA A 240 15.56 29.08 -8.00
C ALA A 240 15.89 30.38 -7.24
N GLU A 241 15.21 31.51 -7.50
CA GLU A 241 15.62 32.82 -6.96
C GLU A 241 15.31 33.07 -5.47
N PRO A 242 14.19 32.63 -4.86
CA PRO A 242 13.90 33.00 -3.47
C PRO A 242 14.83 32.36 -2.43
N TYR A 243 15.44 31.21 -2.75
CA TYR A 243 16.21 30.42 -1.79
C TYR A 243 17.70 30.81 -1.69
N ARG A 244 18.27 31.49 -2.70
CA ARG A 244 19.68 31.92 -2.64
C ARG A 244 19.91 33.05 -1.65
N ALA A 245 18.99 34.01 -1.57
CA ALA A 245 19.13 35.18 -0.70
C ALA A 245 19.17 34.84 0.81
N GLN A 246 18.56 33.73 1.23
CA GLN A 246 18.52 33.33 2.63
C GLN A 246 19.73 32.47 3.06
N ALA A 247 20.34 31.73 2.12
CA ALA A 247 21.54 30.96 2.37
C ALA A 247 22.80 31.83 2.44
N ASP A 248 22.85 32.91 1.65
CA ASP A 248 24.00 33.83 1.61
C ASP A 248 24.08 34.68 2.90
N LEU A 249 22.96 34.97 3.56
CA LEU A 249 22.94 35.71 4.83
C LEU A 249 23.44 34.89 6.04
N GLU A 250 23.28 33.57 6.02
CA GLU A 250 23.72 32.70 7.12
C GLU A 250 25.21 32.31 7.04
N ASN A 251 25.81 32.39 5.84
CA ASN A 251 27.20 32.01 5.62
C ASN A 251 28.22 33.06 6.10
N ASP A 252 27.85 34.34 6.11
CA ASP A 252 28.75 35.43 6.54
C ASP A 252 28.99 35.50 8.06
N LEU A 253 28.18 34.79 8.87
CA LEU A 253 28.32 34.75 10.33
C LEU A 253 29.21 33.61 10.85
N TYR A 254 29.64 32.67 9.99
CA TYR A 254 30.24 31.40 10.42
C TYR A 254 31.75 31.27 10.25
N THR A 255 32.43 32.23 9.62
CA THR A 255 33.84 32.06 9.19
C THR A 255 34.91 32.54 10.17
N SER A 256 34.58 32.97 11.40
CA SER A 256 35.57 33.62 12.27
C SER A 256 36.21 32.80 13.40
N HIS A 257 35.74 31.61 13.80
CA HIS A 257 36.33 30.86 14.94
C HIS A 257 36.58 29.35 14.67
N PRO A 258 37.80 28.96 14.25
CA PRO A 258 38.18 27.56 14.12
C PRO A 258 38.61 27.01 15.48
N GLY A 259 37.73 26.29 16.19
CA GLY A 259 38.14 25.61 17.43
C GLY A 259 37.03 25.12 18.36
N LEU A 260 35.77 25.51 18.13
CA LEU A 260 34.64 25.00 18.91
C LEU A 260 33.78 24.13 18.00
N TYR A 261 33.74 22.82 18.26
CA TYR A 261 32.65 21.98 17.77
C TYR A 261 31.35 22.69 18.18
N SER A 262 30.62 23.22 17.21
CA SER A 262 29.50 24.07 17.54
C SER A 262 28.45 23.18 18.22
N ILE A 263 27.68 23.75 19.16
CA ILE A 263 26.55 23.05 19.78
C ILE A 263 25.60 22.46 18.70
N ARG A 264 25.61 23.03 17.49
CA ARG A 264 24.89 22.53 16.31
C ARG A 264 25.45 21.20 15.81
N ASP A 265 26.77 21.03 15.76
CA ASP A 265 27.42 19.79 15.30
C ASP A 265 27.18 18.64 16.27
N MET A 266 27.28 18.90 17.58
CA MET A 266 26.94 17.91 18.61
C MET A 266 25.45 17.52 18.59
N ARG A 267 24.55 18.45 18.24
CA ARG A 267 23.12 18.15 18.06
C ARG A 267 22.89 17.30 16.81
N GLN A 268 23.55 17.61 15.70
CA GLN A 268 23.45 16.82 14.48
C GLN A 268 23.98 15.39 14.68
N GLU A 269 25.11 15.23 15.34
CA GLU A 269 25.68 13.91 15.63
C GLU A 269 24.74 13.07 16.51
N ARG A 270 24.13 13.67 17.55
CA ARG A 270 23.13 12.99 18.39
C ARG A 270 21.88 12.58 17.61
N VAL A 271 21.43 13.42 16.66
CA VAL A 271 20.31 13.10 15.78
C VAL A 271 20.67 11.94 14.85
N GLN A 272 21.88 11.94 14.28
CA GLN A 272 22.37 10.85 13.43
C GLN A 272 22.51 9.54 14.22
N GLN A 273 23.08 9.57 15.42
CA GLN A 273 23.17 8.40 16.30
C GLN A 273 21.78 7.86 16.68
N ALA A 274 20.84 8.74 17.03
CA ALA A 274 19.46 8.33 17.33
C ALA A 274 18.77 7.72 16.09
N TYR A 275 19.04 8.23 14.90
CA TYR A 275 18.55 7.67 13.64
C TYR A 275 19.11 6.27 13.38
N HIS A 276 20.43 6.09 13.52
CA HIS A 276 21.07 4.78 13.38
C HIS A 276 20.48 3.75 14.36
N LEU A 277 20.32 4.12 15.62
CA LEU A 277 19.75 3.24 16.64
C LEU A 277 18.29 2.86 16.34
N ARG A 278 17.48 3.81 15.84
CA ARG A 278 16.09 3.52 15.41
C ARG A 278 16.06 2.56 14.23
N ARG A 279 16.93 2.75 13.25
CA ARG A 279 17.06 1.88 12.08
C ARG A 279 17.47 0.45 12.49
N GLU A 280 18.44 0.30 13.40
CA GLU A 280 18.86 -1.00 13.91
C GLU A 280 17.72 -1.71 14.66
N ARG A 281 17.00 -1.01 15.54
CA ARG A 281 15.84 -1.58 16.25
C ARG A 281 14.73 -2.00 15.31
N ALA A 282 14.46 -1.21 14.27
CA ALA A 282 13.49 -1.56 13.23
C ALA A 282 13.92 -2.83 12.50
N GLN A 283 15.20 -2.94 12.13
CA GLN A 283 15.75 -4.12 11.46
C GLN A 283 15.69 -5.38 12.34
N GLN A 284 16.00 -5.26 13.64
CA GLN A 284 15.86 -6.37 14.60
C GLN A 284 14.40 -6.79 14.77
N THR A 285 13.48 -5.82 14.89
CA THR A 285 12.04 -6.11 14.99
C THR A 285 11.53 -6.82 13.73
N TYR A 286 11.99 -6.39 12.55
CA TYR A 286 11.68 -7.04 11.29
C TYR A 286 12.20 -8.48 11.24
N GLN A 287 13.46 -8.71 11.63
CA GLN A 287 14.04 -10.05 11.69
C GLN A 287 13.24 -10.97 12.62
N GLN A 288 12.86 -10.49 13.81
CA GLN A 288 12.03 -11.27 14.75
C GLN A 288 10.64 -11.59 14.18
N GLN A 289 9.99 -10.64 13.49
CA GLN A 289 8.70 -10.88 12.85
C GLN A 289 8.82 -11.88 11.68
N HIS A 290 9.93 -11.82 10.94
CA HIS A 290 10.22 -12.74 9.86
C HIS A 290 10.44 -14.18 10.38
N GLU A 291 11.24 -14.34 11.43
CA GLU A 291 11.47 -15.63 12.09
C GLU A 291 10.17 -16.25 12.63
N ARG A 292 9.33 -15.45 13.31
CA ARG A 292 7.99 -15.90 13.76
C ARG A 292 7.10 -16.34 12.61
N SER A 293 7.16 -15.63 11.48
CA SER A 293 6.38 -15.98 10.29
C SER A 293 6.86 -17.28 9.65
N LEU A 294 8.18 -17.49 9.60
CA LEU A 294 8.80 -18.75 9.15
C LEU A 294 8.40 -19.91 10.06
N GLU A 295 8.40 -19.72 11.37
CA GLU A 295 7.99 -20.73 12.34
C GLU A 295 6.51 -21.13 12.15
N VAL A 296 5.61 -20.16 11.98
CA VAL A 296 4.19 -20.42 11.69
C VAL A 296 4.02 -21.20 10.38
N TYR A 297 4.79 -20.84 9.35
CA TYR A 297 4.75 -21.53 8.07
C TYR A 297 5.25 -22.98 8.16
N GLN A 298 6.38 -23.20 8.85
CA GLN A 298 6.92 -24.54 9.10
C GLN A 298 5.93 -25.40 9.90
N ASN A 299 5.32 -24.85 10.95
CA ASN A 299 4.30 -25.53 11.75
C ASN A 299 3.06 -25.90 10.91
N ARG A 300 2.62 -25.01 10.02
CA ARG A 300 1.50 -25.29 9.11
C ARG A 300 1.84 -26.43 8.15
N ASN A 301 3.04 -26.42 7.57
CA ASN A 301 3.50 -27.48 6.66
C ASN A 301 3.65 -28.82 7.37
N ALA A 302 4.18 -28.84 8.59
CA ALA A 302 4.27 -30.04 9.41
C ALA A 302 2.89 -30.66 9.67
N ARG A 303 1.89 -29.84 10.04
CA ARG A 303 0.50 -30.29 10.21
C ARG A 303 -0.11 -30.84 8.92
N MET A 304 0.16 -30.21 7.77
CA MET A 304 -0.32 -30.71 6.48
C MET A 304 0.29 -32.08 6.15
N LEU A 305 1.58 -32.27 6.41
CA LEU A 305 2.26 -33.53 6.19
C LEU A 305 1.71 -34.63 7.11
N GLU A 306 1.45 -34.31 8.39
CA GLU A 306 0.82 -35.22 9.35
C GLU A 306 -0.59 -35.66 8.88
N VAL A 307 -1.42 -34.71 8.42
CA VAL A 307 -2.74 -35.01 7.85
C VAL A 307 -2.62 -35.93 6.63
N GLN A 308 -1.64 -35.71 5.77
CA GLN A 308 -1.40 -36.55 4.59
C GLN A 308 -0.94 -37.96 4.98
N GLN A 309 -0.04 -38.09 5.95
CA GLN A 309 0.41 -39.38 6.48
C GLN A 309 -0.74 -40.17 7.10
N ASN A 310 -1.57 -39.52 7.93
CA ASN A 310 -2.76 -40.11 8.53
C ASN A 310 -3.77 -40.59 7.46
N ARG A 311 -3.94 -39.82 6.37
CA ARG A 311 -4.78 -40.22 5.24
C ARG A 311 -4.23 -41.47 4.54
N ASN A 312 -2.92 -41.50 4.28
CA ASN A 312 -2.27 -42.64 3.64
C ASN A 312 -2.36 -43.91 4.49
N GLN A 313 -2.16 -43.80 5.81
CA GLN A 313 -2.31 -44.92 6.72
C GLN A 313 -3.74 -45.50 6.70
N ARG A 314 -4.77 -44.65 6.75
CA ARG A 314 -6.17 -45.10 6.66
C ARG A 314 -6.47 -45.83 5.36
N VAL A 315 -5.88 -45.39 4.24
CA VAL A 315 -6.02 -46.08 2.95
C VAL A 315 -5.36 -47.46 2.99
N GLN A 316 -4.16 -47.58 3.57
CA GLN A 316 -3.48 -48.87 3.71
C GLN A 316 -4.24 -49.84 4.61
N GLU A 317 -4.75 -49.37 5.76
CA GLU A 317 -5.58 -50.17 6.67
C GLU A 317 -6.85 -50.66 5.98
N ALA A 318 -7.53 -49.80 5.20
CA ALA A 318 -8.70 -50.19 4.41
C ALA A 318 -8.36 -51.28 3.38
N GLN A 319 -7.23 -51.15 2.67
CA GLN A 319 -6.77 -52.17 1.71
C GLN A 319 -6.46 -53.51 2.39
N GLN A 320 -5.84 -53.50 3.58
CA GLN A 320 -5.56 -54.72 4.34
C GLN A 320 -6.84 -55.41 4.82
N ARG A 321 -7.83 -54.65 5.30
CA ARG A 321 -9.15 -55.17 5.69
C ARG A 321 -9.87 -55.82 4.52
N SER A 322 -9.89 -55.17 3.36
CA SER A 322 -10.48 -55.76 2.15
C SER A 322 -9.81 -57.09 1.78
N LYS A 323 -8.47 -57.18 1.82
CA LYS A 323 -7.76 -58.45 1.56
C LYS A 323 -8.15 -59.57 2.52
N HIS A 324 -8.31 -59.27 3.82
CA HIS A 324 -8.73 -60.26 4.81
C HIS A 324 -10.17 -60.75 4.56
N GLN A 325 -11.07 -59.84 4.19
CA GLN A 325 -12.46 -60.18 3.90
C GLN A 325 -12.58 -61.09 2.66
N TYR A 326 -11.77 -60.86 1.62
CA TYR A 326 -11.71 -61.74 0.45
C TYR A 326 -11.19 -63.15 0.80
N SER A 327 -10.14 -63.25 1.62
CA SER A 327 -9.60 -64.56 2.03
C SER A 327 -10.59 -65.37 2.88
N SER A 328 -11.30 -64.73 3.82
CA SER A 328 -12.29 -65.42 4.66
C SER A 328 -13.48 -65.97 3.86
N ASN A 329 -13.96 -65.21 2.87
CA ASN A 329 -15.06 -65.66 2.01
C ASN A 329 -14.64 -66.84 1.11
N HIS A 330 -13.38 -66.86 0.65
CA HIS A 330 -12.88 -67.93 -0.22
C HIS A 330 -12.69 -69.26 0.53
N VAL A 331 -12.40 -69.22 1.83
CA VAL A 331 -12.31 -70.41 2.68
C VAL A 331 -13.70 -71.01 2.96
N GLN A 332 -14.74 -70.19 3.16
CA GLN A 332 -16.10 -70.68 3.38
C GLN A 332 -16.70 -71.38 2.15
N THR A 333 -16.38 -70.94 0.94
CA THR A 333 -16.87 -71.59 -0.30
C THR A 333 -16.27 -72.97 -0.60
N LYS A 334 -15.26 -73.44 0.16
CA LYS A 334 -14.65 -74.78 -0.04
C LYS A 334 -15.25 -75.88 0.84
N TYR A 335 -16.16 -75.55 1.75
CA TYR A 335 -16.77 -76.51 2.70
C TYR A 335 -18.29 -76.70 2.50
N HIS A 336 -18.82 -76.24 1.37
CA HIS A 336 -20.12 -76.62 0.83
C HIS A 336 -19.90 -77.32 -0.50
#